data_AF-A0A226DKF3-F1
#
_entry.id   AF-A0A226DKF3-F1
#
_cell.length_a   1.000
_cell.length_b   1.000
_cell.length_c   1.000
_cell.angle_alpha   90.00
_cell.angle_beta   90.00
_cell.angle_gamma   90.00
#
_symmetry.space_group_name_H-M   'P 1'
#
loop_
_entity.id
_entity.type
_entity.pdbx_description
1 polymer ?
#
loop_
_entity_poly.entity_id
_entity_poly.type
_entity_poly.pdbx_seq_one_letter_code
_entity_poly.pdbx_strand_id
1 'polypeptide(L)'
;MPEALEFYAISLNFRINSYLWKSPIGWDSKKNCYFLNGRGHVCPCFWWYFVIFFVYILFTNGICVYILYRHVSGTRTTPLTGEQGTNVVGVLMTGTLLVMIAIGIYKYCDLIIPILNNIRDLYGDIIIFPKPCKLADKPKDTILFGHKIASFRYQDGTLDRLGLFALIGLNVIPFIPLPMVTQLIFVAKTDVYNIFLEEVVHSDILNWVLTVTIRFVLSYILFAESCRTIPFLVYIMGFPVQLIRRCVAIWANLSIRRRYQIQQPVIHFTHMHLIHSAVQSPISNGVFGLMTMGLLLMLNINYSCIRLSVAKIGHYYYLYPITFVVVMTIVLLLLPCAIKIHERTKLLLKNWANQVGNDKYFKRKLKSMRPFRYYAGINDFYFYHTDRSLLTTYLMSIVNGTTDMLLTFK
;
A
#
# COMPACT_ATOMS: atom_id res chain seq x y z
N MET A 1 -18.34 1.88 17.02
CA MET A 1 -17.91 1.03 15.90
C MET A 1 -16.76 1.72 15.21
N PRO A 2 -15.73 0.99 14.72
CA PRO A 2 -14.71 1.56 13.85
C PRO A 2 -15.34 2.39 12.74
N GLU A 3 -14.67 3.48 12.40
CA GLU A 3 -15.26 4.61 11.68
C GLU A 3 -15.84 4.17 10.35
N ALA A 4 -17.09 4.56 10.13
CA ALA A 4 -17.83 4.12 8.97
C ALA A 4 -17.18 4.58 7.65
N LEU A 5 -16.32 5.62 7.66
CA LEU A 5 -15.71 6.16 6.45
C LEU A 5 -14.61 5.28 5.87
N GLU A 6 -13.71 4.73 6.69
CA GLU A 6 -12.65 3.83 6.22
C GLU A 6 -13.24 2.55 5.60
N PHE A 7 -14.22 1.93 6.26
CA PHE A 7 -14.89 0.75 5.70
C PHE A 7 -15.75 1.06 4.48
N TYR A 8 -16.41 2.22 4.47
CA TYR A 8 -17.14 2.68 3.30
C TYR A 8 -16.18 2.87 2.12
N ALA A 9 -15.01 3.47 2.34
CA ALA A 9 -13.99 3.64 1.32
C ALA A 9 -13.46 2.29 0.81
N ILE A 10 -13.17 1.32 1.69
CA ILE A 10 -12.77 -0.04 1.30
C ILE A 10 -13.86 -0.70 0.46
N SER A 11 -15.11 -0.69 0.93
CA SER A 11 -16.26 -1.27 0.23
C SER A 11 -16.47 -0.65 -1.15
N LEU A 12 -16.37 0.68 -1.24
CA LEU A 12 -16.46 1.42 -2.49
C LEU A 12 -15.33 1.03 -3.43
N ASN A 13 -14.09 0.89 -2.94
CA ASN A 13 -12.95 0.49 -3.76
C ASN A 13 -13.13 -0.89 -4.38
N PHE A 14 -13.56 -1.88 -3.59
CA PHE A 14 -13.85 -3.22 -4.07
C PHE A 14 -15.00 -3.23 -5.10
N ARG A 15 -16.01 -2.38 -4.91
CA ARG A 15 -17.12 -2.24 -5.86
C ARG A 15 -16.67 -1.59 -7.17
N ILE A 16 -15.89 -0.51 -7.11
CA ILE A 16 -15.38 0.17 -8.30
C ILE A 16 -14.49 -0.77 -9.11
N ASN A 17 -13.66 -1.59 -8.45
CA ASN A 17 -12.77 -2.54 -9.12
C ASN A 17 -13.43 -3.89 -9.49
N SER A 18 -14.75 -4.03 -9.37
CA SER A 18 -15.45 -5.30 -9.62
C SER A 18 -15.48 -5.71 -11.10
N TYR A 19 -15.18 -4.80 -12.02
CA TYR A 19 -15.04 -5.10 -13.45
C TYR A 19 -13.70 -5.78 -13.80
N LEU A 20 -12.72 -5.74 -12.89
CA LEU A 20 -11.43 -6.43 -13.03
C LEU A 20 -11.52 -7.87 -12.54
N TRP A 21 -10.48 -8.65 -12.80
CA TRP A 21 -10.42 -10.04 -12.33
C TRP A 21 -10.48 -10.13 -10.80
N LYS A 22 -11.23 -11.13 -10.32
CA LYS A 22 -11.41 -11.36 -8.88
C LYS A 22 -10.07 -11.58 -8.19
N SER A 23 -9.76 -10.74 -7.22
CA SER A 23 -8.58 -10.89 -6.35
C SER A 23 -8.80 -12.01 -5.33
N PRO A 24 -7.73 -12.64 -4.82
CA PRO A 24 -7.83 -13.64 -3.75
C PRO A 24 -8.43 -13.08 -2.45
N ILE A 25 -8.26 -11.79 -2.20
CA ILE A 25 -8.83 -11.11 -1.04
C ILE A 25 -10.11 -10.40 -1.48
N GLY A 26 -11.20 -10.63 -0.74
CA GLY A 26 -12.49 -9.96 -0.88
C GLY A 26 -12.89 -9.21 0.39
N TRP A 27 -13.90 -8.34 0.26
CA TRP A 27 -14.45 -7.55 1.36
C TRP A 27 -15.97 -7.77 1.49
N ASP A 28 -16.43 -8.23 2.65
CA ASP A 28 -17.84 -8.37 2.97
C ASP A 28 -18.33 -7.07 3.63
N SER A 29 -19.05 -6.25 2.88
CA SER A 29 -19.57 -4.96 3.34
C SER A 29 -20.65 -5.07 4.41
N LYS A 30 -21.33 -6.23 4.53
CA LYS A 30 -22.35 -6.44 5.57
C LYS A 30 -21.70 -6.75 6.91
N LYS A 31 -20.68 -7.60 6.89
CA LYS A 31 -19.94 -8.00 8.09
C LYS A 31 -18.76 -7.10 8.41
N ASN A 32 -18.35 -6.22 7.50
CA ASN A 32 -17.13 -5.43 7.55
C ASN A 32 -15.87 -6.29 7.79
N CYS A 33 -15.78 -7.45 7.15
CA CYS A 33 -14.63 -8.37 7.28
C CYS A 33 -14.00 -8.68 5.94
N TYR A 34 -12.71 -9.00 5.99
CA TYR A 34 -12.02 -9.61 4.86
C TYR A 34 -12.38 -11.10 4.75
N PHE A 35 -12.46 -11.60 3.53
CA PHE A 35 -12.65 -13.03 3.26
C PHE A 35 -11.79 -13.47 2.08
N LEU A 36 -11.49 -14.77 2.00
CA LEU A 36 -10.75 -15.36 0.90
C LEU A 36 -11.73 -15.74 -0.22
N ASN A 37 -11.54 -15.20 -1.41
CA ASN A 37 -12.26 -15.62 -2.60
C ASN A 37 -11.76 -17.00 -3.03
N GLY A 38 -12.67 -17.99 -3.12
CA GLY A 38 -12.34 -19.32 -3.65
C GLY A 38 -11.78 -20.31 -2.64
N ARG A 39 -12.21 -20.27 -1.37
CA ARG A 39 -11.86 -21.34 -0.39
C ARG A 39 -12.09 -22.73 -1.01
N GLY A 40 -11.02 -23.51 -1.17
CA GLY A 40 -11.05 -24.88 -1.69
C GLY A 40 -10.95 -25.04 -3.21
N HIS A 41 -11.00 -23.97 -4.00
CA HIS A 41 -10.85 -24.05 -5.46
C HIS A 41 -9.92 -22.92 -5.95
N VAL A 42 -8.82 -23.28 -6.62
CA VAL A 42 -7.87 -22.32 -7.22
C VAL A 42 -8.47 -21.53 -8.40
N CYS A 43 -9.54 -22.08 -9.00
CA CYS A 43 -10.12 -21.59 -10.24
C CYS A 43 -10.62 -20.12 -10.26
N PRO A 44 -11.29 -19.55 -9.22
CA PRO A 44 -11.91 -18.23 -9.33
C PRO A 44 -10.89 -17.08 -9.32
N CYS A 45 -9.67 -17.30 -8.83
CA CYS A 45 -8.60 -16.30 -8.80
C CYS A 45 -7.51 -16.57 -9.86
N PHE A 46 -7.67 -17.64 -10.65
CA PHE A 46 -6.69 -18.06 -11.66
C PHE A 46 -6.35 -16.92 -12.63
N TRP A 47 -7.37 -16.23 -13.15
CA TRP A 47 -7.16 -15.17 -14.13
C TRP A 47 -6.38 -13.98 -13.59
N TRP A 48 -6.57 -13.63 -12.32
CA TRP A 48 -5.78 -12.57 -11.71
C TRP A 48 -4.31 -12.94 -11.62
N TYR A 49 -4.02 -14.17 -11.17
CA TYR A 49 -2.66 -14.69 -11.13
C TYR A 49 -2.07 -14.86 -12.53
N PHE A 50 -2.86 -15.29 -13.52
CA PHE A 50 -2.43 -15.38 -14.90
C PHE A 50 -2.02 -14.01 -15.43
N VAL A 51 -2.81 -12.97 -15.19
CA VAL A 51 -2.44 -11.61 -15.59
C VAL A 51 -1.14 -11.18 -14.93
N ILE A 52 -1.00 -11.33 -13.61
CA ILE A 52 0.22 -10.88 -12.92
C ILE A 52 1.46 -11.71 -13.28
N PHE A 53 1.36 -13.04 -13.31
CA PHE A 53 2.55 -13.88 -13.54
C PHE A 53 2.86 -14.03 -15.03
N PHE A 54 1.86 -14.20 -15.89
CA PHE A 54 2.08 -14.40 -17.32
C PHE A 54 2.18 -13.08 -18.07
N VAL A 55 1.17 -12.21 -17.96
CA VAL A 55 1.15 -10.96 -18.73
C VAL A 55 2.21 -9.98 -18.22
N TYR A 56 2.31 -9.76 -16.92
CA TYR A 56 3.29 -8.80 -16.39
C TYR A 56 4.72 -9.30 -16.38
N ILE A 57 5.00 -10.47 -15.77
CA ILE A 57 6.40 -10.93 -15.64
C ILE A 57 6.93 -11.39 -16.99
N LEU A 58 6.28 -12.42 -17.56
CA LEU A 58 6.85 -13.08 -18.72
C LEU A 58 6.79 -12.17 -19.95
N PHE A 59 5.64 -11.53 -20.18
CA PHE A 59 5.46 -10.71 -21.36
C PHE A 59 6.01 -9.29 -21.16
N THR A 60 5.44 -8.48 -20.27
CA THR A 60 5.85 -7.06 -20.14
C THR A 60 7.29 -6.90 -19.64
N ASN A 61 7.66 -7.51 -18.51
CA ASN A 61 9.00 -7.38 -17.96
C ASN A 61 10.03 -8.08 -18.86
N GLY A 62 9.67 -9.21 -19.48
CA GLY A 62 10.48 -9.86 -20.49
C GLY A 62 10.82 -8.93 -21.65
N ILE A 63 9.83 -8.21 -22.19
CA ILE A 63 10.03 -7.19 -23.22
C ILE A 63 10.93 -6.05 -22.70
N CYS A 64 10.71 -5.55 -21.49
CA CYS A 64 11.54 -4.50 -20.91
C CYS A 64 13.01 -4.93 -20.80
N VAL A 65 13.27 -6.14 -20.28
CA VAL A 65 14.62 -6.71 -20.16
C VAL A 65 15.25 -6.92 -21.53
N TYR A 66 14.48 -7.40 -22.51
CA TYR A 66 14.93 -7.55 -23.89
C TYR A 66 15.37 -6.21 -24.51
N ILE A 67 14.54 -5.17 -24.37
CA ILE A 67 14.84 -3.82 -24.87
C ILE A 67 16.12 -3.27 -24.20
N LEU A 68 16.25 -3.40 -22.88
CA LEU A 68 17.43 -2.96 -22.15
C LEU A 68 18.69 -3.75 -22.56
N TYR A 69 18.58 -5.07 -22.71
CA TYR A 69 19.67 -5.92 -23.15
C TYR A 69 20.16 -5.54 -24.56
N ARG A 70 19.24 -5.31 -25.50
CA ARG A 70 19.60 -4.87 -26.85
C ARG A 70 20.22 -3.49 -26.88
N HIS A 71 19.76 -2.59 -26.02
CA HIS A 71 20.35 -1.27 -25.88
C HIS A 71 21.78 -1.34 -25.33
N VAL A 72 22.01 -2.10 -24.25
CA VAL A 72 23.33 -2.28 -23.64
C VAL A 72 24.31 -3.01 -24.56
N SER A 73 23.83 -3.99 -25.33
CA SER A 73 24.66 -4.71 -26.31
C SER A 73 24.95 -3.92 -27.59
N GLY A 74 24.34 -2.74 -27.78
CA GLY A 74 24.49 -1.95 -29.00
C GLY A 74 23.88 -2.58 -30.25
N THR A 75 23.04 -3.62 -30.09
CA THR A 75 22.44 -4.36 -31.21
C THR A 75 21.15 -3.73 -31.74
N ARG A 76 20.63 -2.70 -31.06
CA ARG A 76 19.40 -1.99 -31.45
C ARG A 76 19.70 -0.96 -32.55
N THR A 77 18.87 -0.95 -33.59
CA THR A 77 19.01 -0.02 -34.73
C THR A 77 18.80 1.43 -34.34
N THR A 78 17.82 1.70 -33.48
CA THR A 78 17.51 3.04 -32.95
C THR A 78 17.87 3.13 -31.47
N PRO A 79 18.77 4.02 -31.02
CA PRO A 79 19.07 4.15 -29.59
C PRO A 79 17.81 4.54 -28.81
N LEU A 80 17.67 4.03 -27.58
CA LEU A 80 16.58 4.45 -26.69
C LEU A 80 16.73 5.93 -26.38
N THR A 81 15.66 6.71 -26.57
CA THR A 81 15.63 8.06 -26.02
C THR A 81 15.60 7.98 -24.50
N GLY A 82 16.07 9.03 -23.81
CA GLY A 82 16.03 9.07 -22.34
C GLY A 82 14.63 8.81 -21.77
N GLU A 83 13.60 9.29 -22.47
CA GLU A 83 12.18 9.12 -22.12
C GLU A 83 11.70 7.68 -22.28
N GLN A 84 12.10 7.03 -23.37
CA GLN A 84 11.81 5.62 -23.59
C GLN A 84 12.51 4.76 -22.54
N GLY A 85 13.76 5.09 -22.21
CA GLY A 85 14.52 4.44 -21.15
C GLY A 85 13.83 4.56 -19.79
N THR A 86 13.37 5.76 -19.42
CA THR A 86 12.65 5.95 -18.14
C THR A 86 11.34 5.18 -18.08
N ASN A 87 10.57 5.17 -19.18
CA ASN A 87 9.33 4.39 -19.28
C ASN A 87 9.59 2.89 -19.14
N VAL A 88 10.58 2.34 -19.85
CA VAL A 88 10.95 0.92 -19.78
C VAL A 88 11.35 0.53 -18.35
N VAL A 89 12.20 1.32 -17.70
CA VAL A 89 12.61 1.06 -16.30
C VAL A 89 11.42 1.22 -15.34
N GLY A 90 10.58 2.23 -15.52
CA GLY A 90 9.40 2.45 -14.69
C GLY A 90 8.39 1.30 -14.76
N VAL A 91 8.13 0.78 -15.97
CA VAL A 91 7.27 -0.40 -16.18
C VAL A 91 7.89 -1.65 -15.54
N LEU A 92 9.20 -1.88 -15.72
CA LEU A 92 9.91 -2.99 -15.11
C LEU A 92 9.82 -2.98 -13.57
N MET A 93 10.03 -1.81 -12.95
CA MET A 93 9.96 -1.63 -11.50
C MET A 93 8.54 -1.84 -10.97
N THR A 94 7.54 -1.28 -11.66
CA THR A 94 6.13 -1.42 -11.29
C THR A 94 5.67 -2.87 -11.41
N GLY A 95 6.03 -3.56 -12.50
CA GLY A 95 5.74 -4.98 -12.69
C GLY A 95 6.38 -5.85 -11.60
N THR A 96 7.65 -5.59 -11.27
CA THR A 96 8.36 -6.31 -10.20
C THR A 96 7.70 -6.09 -8.83
N LEU A 97 7.27 -4.85 -8.53
CA LEU A 97 6.54 -4.54 -7.29
C LEU A 97 5.21 -5.30 -7.22
N LEU A 98 4.42 -5.28 -8.30
CA LEU A 98 3.13 -5.97 -8.38
C LEU A 98 3.27 -7.46 -8.09
N VAL A 99 4.32 -8.07 -8.66
CA VAL A 99 4.61 -9.49 -8.51
C VAL A 99 5.02 -9.83 -7.09
N MET A 100 5.86 -9.01 -6.46
CA MET A 100 6.18 -9.20 -5.04
C MET A 100 4.95 -9.12 -4.15
N ILE A 101 4.03 -8.18 -4.44
CA ILE A 101 2.77 -8.09 -3.72
C ILE A 101 1.91 -9.34 -3.97
N ALA A 102 1.81 -9.82 -5.20
CA ALA A 102 1.04 -11.01 -5.53
C ALA A 102 1.60 -12.29 -4.88
N ILE A 103 2.93 -12.46 -4.87
CA ILE A 103 3.61 -13.55 -4.16
C ILE A 103 3.35 -13.44 -2.65
N GLY A 104 3.44 -12.24 -2.08
CA GLY A 104 3.13 -12.00 -0.67
C GLY A 104 1.69 -12.36 -0.33
N ILE A 105 0.72 -11.94 -1.15
CA ILE A 105 -0.68 -12.29 -0.99
C ILE A 105 -0.87 -13.81 -1.13
N TYR A 106 -0.32 -14.43 -2.18
CA TYR A 106 -0.42 -15.87 -2.38
C TYR A 106 0.11 -16.67 -1.17
N LYS A 107 1.30 -16.31 -0.68
CA LYS A 107 1.97 -17.03 0.40
C LYS A 107 1.33 -16.79 1.77
N TYR A 108 0.80 -15.60 2.02
CA TYR A 108 0.39 -15.17 3.36
C TYR A 108 -1.10 -14.85 3.51
N CYS A 109 -1.94 -14.98 2.47
CA CYS A 109 -3.36 -14.62 2.55
C CYS A 109 -4.12 -15.39 3.64
N ASP A 110 -3.88 -16.69 3.78
CA ASP A 110 -4.52 -17.53 4.79
C ASP A 110 -4.18 -17.11 6.22
N LEU A 111 -3.02 -16.48 6.42
CA LEU A 111 -2.59 -15.94 7.71
C LEU A 111 -3.08 -14.50 7.91
N ILE A 112 -2.96 -13.66 6.87
CA ILE A 112 -3.28 -12.23 6.92
C ILE A 112 -4.77 -12.01 7.18
N ILE A 113 -5.67 -12.73 6.49
CA ILE A 113 -7.11 -12.48 6.60
C ILE A 113 -7.65 -12.73 8.01
N PRO A 114 -7.39 -13.89 8.67
CA PRO A 114 -7.80 -14.10 10.06
C PRO A 114 -7.22 -13.05 11.00
N ILE A 115 -5.97 -12.61 10.76
CA ILE A 115 -5.32 -11.61 11.61
C ILE A 115 -5.95 -10.23 11.46
N LEU A 116 -6.25 -9.81 10.22
CA LEU A 116 -6.97 -8.56 9.98
C LEU A 116 -8.34 -8.56 10.68
N ASN A 117 -9.08 -9.66 10.57
CA ASN A 117 -10.37 -9.82 11.23
C ASN A 117 -10.23 -9.85 12.75
N ASN A 118 -9.23 -10.55 13.30
CA ASN A 118 -8.97 -10.60 14.74
C ASN A 118 -8.56 -9.22 15.30
N ILE A 119 -7.74 -8.44 14.58
CA ILE A 119 -7.39 -7.07 14.98
C ILE A 119 -8.64 -6.18 14.99
N ARG A 120 -9.52 -6.33 13.99
CA ARG A 120 -10.80 -5.62 13.92
C ARG A 120 -11.71 -5.99 15.10
N ASP A 121 -11.87 -7.28 15.39
CA ASP A 121 -12.72 -7.77 16.46
C ASP A 121 -12.21 -7.33 17.82
N LEU A 122 -10.89 -7.46 18.04
CA LEU A 122 -10.22 -6.97 19.24
C LEU A 122 -10.42 -5.46 19.43
N TYR A 123 -10.34 -4.68 18.35
CA TYR A 123 -10.64 -3.25 18.40
C TYR A 123 -12.11 -2.98 18.76
N GLY A 124 -13.05 -3.77 18.25
CA GLY A 124 -14.47 -3.73 18.62
C GLY A 124 -14.66 -3.95 20.12
N ASP A 125 -14.01 -4.97 20.69
CA ASP A 125 -14.06 -5.29 22.12
C ASP A 125 -13.46 -4.16 22.99
N ILE A 126 -12.33 -3.58 22.55
CA ILE A 126 -11.67 -2.49 23.27
C ILE A 126 -12.52 -1.23 23.26
N ILE A 127 -13.23 -0.90 22.19
CA ILE A 127 -14.11 0.29 22.19
C ILE A 127 -15.25 0.14 23.22
N ILE A 128 -15.74 -1.09 23.44
CA ILE A 128 -16.78 -1.35 24.43
C ILE A 128 -16.25 -1.20 25.87
N PHE A 129 -14.94 -1.34 26.07
CA PHE A 129 -14.25 -1.21 27.36
C PHE A 129 -13.35 0.04 27.42
N PRO A 130 -13.78 1.13 28.08
CA PRO A 130 -14.57 1.17 29.31
C PRO A 130 -16.01 1.68 29.08
N LYS A 131 -16.93 1.37 30.02
CA LYS A 131 -18.28 1.97 30.07
C LYS A 131 -18.13 3.48 29.82
N PRO A 132 -18.65 3.97 28.69
CA PRO A 132 -18.33 5.32 28.29
C PRO A 132 -18.97 6.31 29.26
N CYS A 133 -18.16 7.20 29.82
CA CYS A 133 -18.68 8.51 30.20
C CYS A 133 -19.33 9.07 28.93
N LYS A 134 -20.68 9.05 28.86
CA LYS A 134 -21.53 9.55 27.76
C LYS A 134 -20.79 9.56 26.41
N LEU A 135 -20.70 8.39 25.77
CA LEU A 135 -20.18 8.29 24.41
C LEU A 135 -20.95 9.31 23.58
N ALA A 136 -20.28 10.31 23.03
CA ALA A 136 -20.92 11.36 22.24
C ALA A 136 -21.83 10.69 21.21
N ASP A 137 -23.02 11.25 21.00
CA ASP A 137 -23.99 10.73 20.04
C ASP A 137 -23.28 10.43 18.72
N LYS A 138 -23.61 9.30 18.09
CA LYS A 138 -23.02 8.94 16.81
C LYS A 138 -23.16 10.14 15.88
N PRO A 139 -22.05 10.61 15.25
CA PRO A 139 -22.15 11.73 14.34
C PRO A 139 -23.14 11.36 13.24
N LYS A 140 -24.07 12.27 12.93
CA LYS A 140 -25.09 12.04 11.92
C LYS A 140 -24.41 11.72 10.58
N ASP A 141 -24.92 10.71 9.89
CA ASP A 141 -24.44 10.39 8.55
C ASP A 141 -24.60 11.60 7.63
N THR A 142 -23.59 11.86 6.82
CA THR A 142 -23.59 12.96 5.86
C THR A 142 -24.33 12.49 4.60
N ILE A 143 -25.35 13.22 4.16
CA ILE A 143 -26.01 12.95 2.88
C ILE A 143 -25.27 13.73 1.81
N LEU A 144 -24.58 13.04 0.91
CA LEU A 144 -23.90 13.65 -0.25
C LEU A 144 -24.49 13.04 -1.52
N PHE A 145 -24.96 13.88 -2.44
CA PHE A 145 -25.62 13.45 -3.69
C PHE A 145 -26.76 12.44 -3.48
N GLY A 146 -27.55 12.60 -2.41
CA GLY A 146 -28.65 11.68 -2.07
C GLY A 146 -28.23 10.32 -1.50
N HIS A 147 -26.93 10.05 -1.39
CA HIS A 147 -26.40 8.85 -0.76
C HIS A 147 -25.95 9.14 0.67
N LYS A 148 -26.28 8.22 1.59
CA LYS A 148 -25.81 8.26 2.98
C LYS A 148 -24.34 7.86 2.99
N ILE A 149 -23.47 8.82 3.31
CA ILE A 149 -22.04 8.62 3.53
C ILE A 149 -21.78 8.69 5.03
N ALA A 150 -20.86 7.87 5.50
CA ALA A 150 -20.32 7.97 6.84
C ALA A 150 -19.85 9.39 7.19
N SER A 151 -20.00 9.80 8.45
CA SER A 151 -19.47 11.07 8.93
C SER A 151 -17.97 11.22 8.62
N PHE A 152 -17.57 12.41 8.15
CA PHE A 152 -16.16 12.76 7.94
C PHE A 152 -15.39 13.07 9.23
N ARG A 153 -16.10 13.16 10.35
CA ARG A 153 -15.53 13.47 11.66
C ARG A 153 -15.72 12.31 12.63
N TYR A 154 -14.73 12.13 13.48
CA TYR A 154 -14.79 11.23 14.62
C TYR A 154 -15.74 11.75 15.70
N GLN A 155 -15.99 10.91 16.70
CA GLN A 155 -16.80 11.27 17.87
C GLN A 155 -16.17 12.39 18.71
N ASP A 156 -14.84 12.55 18.62
CA ASP A 156 -14.12 13.65 19.27
C ASP A 156 -14.15 14.97 18.45
N GLY A 157 -14.86 14.98 17.32
CA GLY A 157 -14.96 16.12 16.40
C GLY A 157 -13.75 16.31 15.49
N THR A 158 -12.69 15.52 15.64
CA THR A 158 -11.51 15.60 14.76
C THR A 158 -11.81 14.99 13.39
N LEU A 159 -11.18 15.54 12.35
CA LEU A 159 -11.38 15.11 10.97
C LEU A 159 -10.72 13.74 10.72
N ASP A 160 -11.47 12.82 10.10
CA ASP A 160 -10.95 11.53 9.65
C ASP A 160 -10.04 11.69 8.43
N ARG A 161 -8.82 12.17 8.65
CA ARG A 161 -7.87 12.43 7.55
C ARG A 161 -7.56 11.16 6.75
N LEU A 162 -7.54 9.99 7.39
CA LEU A 162 -7.22 8.74 6.72
C LEU A 162 -8.41 8.19 5.95
N GLY A 163 -9.61 8.17 6.54
CA GLY A 163 -10.82 7.80 5.82
C GLY A 163 -11.10 8.75 4.65
N LEU A 164 -10.82 10.05 4.81
CA LEU A 164 -10.93 11.02 3.71
C LEU A 164 -9.90 10.76 2.60
N PHE A 165 -8.64 10.49 2.96
CA PHE A 165 -7.61 10.10 2.00
C PHE A 165 -7.96 8.78 1.28
N ALA A 166 -8.49 7.80 2.01
CA ALA A 166 -8.95 6.55 1.44
C ALA A 166 -10.15 6.76 0.51
N LEU A 167 -11.08 7.63 0.88
CA LEU A 167 -12.28 7.91 0.11
C LEU A 167 -11.98 8.70 -1.16
N ILE A 168 -11.20 9.77 -1.07
CA ILE A 168 -10.94 10.69 -2.19
C ILE A 168 -9.68 10.27 -2.95
N GLY A 169 -8.58 10.03 -2.24
CA GLY A 169 -7.30 9.69 -2.87
C GLY A 169 -7.33 8.30 -3.50
N LEU A 170 -7.61 7.26 -2.72
CA LEU A 170 -7.48 5.88 -3.19
C LEU A 170 -8.58 5.42 -4.16
N ASN A 171 -9.82 5.92 -4.01
CA ASN A 171 -10.92 5.52 -4.91
C ASN A 171 -10.94 6.24 -6.26
N VAL A 172 -10.15 7.30 -6.44
CA VAL A 172 -9.98 7.94 -7.75
C VAL A 172 -8.97 7.16 -8.61
N ILE A 173 -8.05 6.43 -7.99
CA ILE A 173 -6.96 5.70 -8.69
C ILE A 173 -7.46 4.75 -9.80
N PRO A 174 -8.55 3.96 -9.62
CA PRO A 174 -9.07 3.08 -10.67
C PRO A 174 -9.51 3.79 -11.97
N PHE A 175 -9.73 5.11 -11.94
CA PHE A 175 -10.12 5.89 -13.12
C PHE A 175 -8.92 6.45 -13.91
N ILE A 176 -7.71 6.40 -13.35
CA ILE A 176 -6.46 6.87 -13.96
C ILE A 176 -5.98 6.03 -15.18
N PRO A 177 -6.13 4.70 -15.22
CA PRO A 177 -5.60 3.86 -16.30
C PRO A 177 -6.06 4.28 -17.69
N LEU A 178 -7.35 4.57 -17.87
CA LEU A 178 -7.91 4.87 -19.19
C LEU A 178 -7.30 6.13 -19.85
N PRO A 179 -7.29 7.32 -19.20
CA PRO A 179 -6.65 8.49 -19.77
C PRO A 179 -5.14 8.29 -19.93
N MET A 180 -4.48 7.59 -19.00
CA MET A 180 -3.04 7.33 -19.06
C MET A 180 -2.66 6.48 -20.29
N VAL A 181 -3.38 5.39 -20.54
CA VAL A 181 -3.15 4.50 -21.69
C VAL A 181 -3.43 5.22 -23.00
N THR A 182 -4.50 6.01 -23.04
CA THR A 182 -4.88 6.77 -24.23
C THR A 182 -3.79 7.78 -24.60
N GLN A 183 -3.27 8.51 -23.61
CA GLN A 183 -2.16 9.44 -23.82
C GLN A 183 -0.88 8.72 -24.25
N LEU A 184 -0.52 7.63 -23.57
CA LEU A 184 0.72 6.89 -23.84
C LEU A 184 0.75 6.32 -25.27
N ILE A 185 -0.37 5.76 -25.74
CA ILE A 185 -0.44 5.05 -27.02
C ILE A 185 -0.69 6.01 -28.19
N PHE A 186 -1.67 6.90 -28.07
CA PHE A 186 -2.10 7.72 -29.20
C PHE A 186 -1.32 9.03 -29.32
N VAL A 187 -0.92 9.63 -28.19
CA VAL A 187 -0.22 10.93 -28.17
C VAL A 187 1.28 10.74 -28.13
N ALA A 188 1.79 10.02 -27.11
CA ALA A 188 3.23 9.89 -26.90
C ALA A 188 3.88 8.81 -27.78
N LYS A 189 3.16 7.70 -28.05
CA LYS A 189 3.69 6.51 -28.75
C LYS A 189 4.96 5.95 -28.08
N THR A 190 5.11 6.15 -26.77
CA THR A 190 6.29 5.76 -25.99
C THR A 190 6.04 4.55 -25.08
N ASP A 191 4.96 3.79 -25.30
CA ASP A 191 4.75 2.53 -24.60
C ASP A 191 5.79 1.49 -25.00
N VAL A 192 6.14 0.66 -24.03
CA VAL A 192 7.13 -0.42 -24.17
C VAL A 192 6.79 -1.38 -25.32
N TYR A 193 5.49 -1.61 -25.54
CA TYR A 193 5.04 -2.49 -26.62
C TYR A 193 5.28 -1.88 -28.00
N ASN A 194 5.11 -0.57 -28.18
CA ASN A 194 5.48 0.11 -29.44
C ASN A 194 6.96 -0.07 -29.76
N ILE A 195 7.81 0.19 -28.75
CA ILE A 195 9.27 0.13 -28.85
C ILE A 195 9.75 -1.27 -29.28
N PHE A 196 9.05 -2.31 -28.81
CA PHE A 196 9.31 -3.71 -29.16
C PHE A 196 8.76 -4.06 -30.55
N LEU A 197 7.52 -3.68 -30.85
CA LEU A 197 6.86 -4.03 -32.12
C LEU A 197 7.54 -3.36 -33.32
N GLU A 198 8.06 -2.13 -33.17
CA GLU A 198 8.86 -1.44 -34.18
C GLU A 198 10.12 -2.22 -34.57
N GLU A 199 10.68 -3.05 -33.68
CA GLU A 199 11.84 -3.88 -34.00
C GLU A 199 11.47 -5.20 -34.67
N VAL A 200 10.33 -5.80 -34.28
CA VAL A 200 9.97 -7.18 -34.67
C VAL A 200 9.12 -7.22 -35.93
N VAL A 201 8.21 -6.26 -36.11
CA VAL A 201 7.19 -6.30 -37.17
C VAL A 201 7.49 -5.22 -38.21
N HIS A 202 7.91 -5.64 -39.41
CA HIS A 202 8.00 -4.74 -40.57
C HIS A 202 6.59 -4.54 -41.15
N SER A 203 6.19 -3.29 -41.40
CA SER A 203 4.79 -2.86 -41.40
C SER A 203 4.01 -3.00 -42.73
N ASP A 204 2.87 -3.69 -42.67
CA ASP A 204 1.69 -3.53 -43.55
C ASP A 204 0.54 -2.83 -42.78
N ILE A 205 -0.44 -2.24 -43.48
CA ILE A 205 -1.56 -1.49 -42.88
C ILE A 205 -2.41 -2.35 -41.91
N LEU A 206 -2.66 -3.61 -42.25
CA LEU A 206 -3.44 -4.53 -41.41
C LEU A 206 -2.73 -4.82 -40.07
N ASN A 207 -1.40 -4.76 -40.06
CA ASN A 207 -0.59 -4.89 -38.85
C ASN A 207 -0.76 -3.65 -37.94
N TRP A 208 -1.08 -2.48 -38.47
CA TRP A 208 -1.24 -1.28 -37.65
C TRP A 208 -2.48 -1.34 -36.74
N VAL A 209 -3.65 -1.71 -37.26
CA VAL A 209 -4.88 -1.80 -36.45
C VAL A 209 -4.74 -2.85 -35.36
N LEU A 210 -4.17 -4.01 -35.71
CA LEU A 210 -3.97 -5.11 -34.78
C LEU A 210 -2.95 -4.74 -33.69
N THR A 211 -1.83 -4.09 -34.04
CA THR A 211 -0.81 -3.66 -33.08
C THR A 211 -1.35 -2.60 -32.11
N VAL A 212 -2.08 -1.58 -32.58
CA VAL A 212 -2.69 -0.57 -31.70
C VAL A 212 -3.68 -1.21 -30.73
N THR A 213 -4.49 -2.15 -31.21
CA THR A 213 -5.47 -2.86 -30.36
C THR A 213 -4.79 -3.68 -29.27
N ILE A 214 -3.77 -4.46 -29.63
CA ILE A 214 -2.99 -5.27 -28.67
C ILE A 214 -2.30 -4.37 -27.65
N ARG A 215 -1.63 -3.29 -28.10
CA ARG A 215 -0.98 -2.31 -27.24
C ARG A 215 -1.97 -1.70 -26.25
N PHE A 216 -3.16 -1.33 -26.70
CA PHE A 216 -4.19 -0.73 -25.86
C PHE A 216 -4.66 -1.70 -24.78
N VAL A 217 -5.00 -2.94 -25.16
CA VAL A 217 -5.48 -3.95 -24.21
C VAL A 217 -4.39 -4.28 -23.19
N LEU A 218 -3.16 -4.54 -23.62
CA LEU A 218 -2.07 -4.91 -22.71
C LEU A 218 -1.67 -3.77 -21.78
N SER A 219 -1.55 -2.54 -22.29
CA SER A 219 -1.28 -1.37 -21.46
C SER A 219 -2.43 -1.10 -20.50
N TYR A 220 -3.69 -1.22 -20.94
CA TYR A 220 -4.84 -0.99 -20.06
C TYR A 220 -4.86 -1.97 -18.89
N ILE A 221 -4.67 -3.26 -19.17
CA ILE A 221 -4.55 -4.30 -18.13
C ILE A 221 -3.42 -3.95 -17.16
N LEU A 222 -2.26 -3.53 -17.69
CA LEU A 222 -1.09 -3.16 -16.91
C LEU A 222 -1.33 -1.94 -16.00
N PHE A 223 -1.99 -0.90 -16.50
CA PHE A 223 -2.26 0.26 -15.66
C PHE A 223 -3.39 -0.03 -14.67
N ALA A 224 -4.45 -0.74 -15.08
CA ALA A 224 -5.59 -1.04 -14.24
C ALA A 224 -5.22 -1.93 -13.04
N GLU A 225 -4.45 -3.00 -13.24
CA GLU A 225 -4.05 -3.88 -12.16
C GLU A 225 -3.02 -3.23 -11.21
N SER A 226 -2.13 -2.39 -11.74
CA SER A 226 -1.21 -1.57 -10.91
C SER A 226 -1.97 -0.57 -10.05
N CYS A 227 -2.90 0.16 -10.67
CA CYS A 227 -3.77 1.13 -10.00
C CYS A 227 -4.68 0.49 -8.95
N ARG A 228 -5.17 -0.73 -9.17
CA ARG A 228 -5.96 -1.48 -8.17
C ARG A 228 -5.11 -1.94 -6.98
N THR A 229 -3.87 -2.36 -7.23
CA THR A 229 -3.03 -2.95 -6.19
C THR A 229 -2.57 -1.93 -5.16
N ILE A 230 -2.39 -0.67 -5.54
CA ILE A 230 -1.97 0.40 -4.61
C ILE A 230 -2.99 0.59 -3.45
N PRO A 231 -4.29 0.86 -3.70
CA PRO A 231 -5.31 0.89 -2.65
C PRO A 231 -5.36 -0.40 -1.83
N PHE A 232 -5.28 -1.57 -2.47
CA PHE A 232 -5.30 -2.86 -1.76
C PHE A 232 -4.15 -2.97 -0.76
N LEU A 233 -2.95 -2.57 -1.16
CA LEU A 233 -1.79 -2.56 -0.26
C LEU A 233 -2.04 -1.63 0.94
N VAL A 234 -2.56 -0.43 0.70
CA VAL A 234 -2.86 0.54 1.77
C VAL A 234 -3.95 0.01 2.69
N TYR A 235 -4.97 -0.66 2.19
CA TYR A 235 -6.02 -1.26 3.02
C TYR A 235 -5.52 -2.46 3.81
N ILE A 236 -4.73 -3.35 3.21
CA ILE A 236 -4.23 -4.55 3.89
C ILE A 236 -3.16 -4.19 4.93
N MET A 237 -2.26 -3.26 4.63
CA MET A 237 -1.15 -2.91 5.52
C MET A 237 -1.48 -1.72 6.42
N GLY A 238 -2.10 -0.68 5.87
CA GLY A 238 -2.36 0.56 6.59
C GLY A 238 -3.51 0.47 7.59
N PHE A 239 -4.61 -0.20 7.21
CA PHE A 239 -5.77 -0.32 8.08
C PHE A 239 -5.47 -1.01 9.43
N PRO A 240 -4.86 -2.21 9.49
CA PRO A 240 -4.55 -2.83 10.78
C PRO A 240 -3.61 -1.96 11.61
N VAL A 241 -2.59 -1.34 11.00
CA VAL A 241 -1.67 -0.42 11.71
C VAL A 241 -2.44 0.74 12.34
N GLN A 242 -3.42 1.32 11.65
CA GLN A 242 -4.29 2.35 12.22
C GLN A 242 -5.14 1.83 13.39
N LEU A 243 -5.72 0.64 13.26
CA LEU A 243 -6.45 0.01 14.37
C LEU A 243 -5.55 -0.20 15.59
N ILE A 244 -4.32 -0.71 15.39
CA ILE A 244 -3.33 -0.84 16.47
C ILE A 244 -3.05 0.50 17.13
N ARG A 245 -2.81 1.55 16.33
CA ARG A 245 -2.58 2.91 16.85
C ARG A 245 -3.72 3.39 17.73
N ARG A 246 -4.97 3.11 17.34
CA ARG A 246 -6.16 3.50 18.11
C ARG A 246 -6.30 2.68 19.38
N CYS A 247 -6.11 1.36 19.34
CA CYS A 247 -6.06 0.52 20.55
C CYS A 247 -5.06 1.06 21.56
N VAL A 248 -3.83 1.36 21.11
CA VAL A 248 -2.77 1.92 21.96
C VAL A 248 -3.14 3.29 22.51
N ALA A 249 -3.82 4.14 21.73
CA ALA A 249 -4.29 5.44 22.19
C ALA A 249 -5.38 5.31 23.28
N ILE A 250 -6.34 4.40 23.11
CA ILE A 250 -7.38 4.11 24.10
C ILE A 250 -6.73 3.63 25.40
N TRP A 251 -5.83 2.64 25.30
CA TRP A 251 -5.10 2.12 26.46
C TRP A 251 -4.25 3.16 27.18
N ALA A 252 -3.65 4.10 26.45
CA ALA A 252 -2.86 5.18 27.04
C ALA A 252 -3.70 6.16 27.85
N ASN A 253 -4.96 6.36 27.48
CA ASN A 253 -5.90 7.25 28.16
C ASN A 253 -6.64 6.56 29.32
N LEU A 254 -6.60 5.23 29.41
CA LEU A 254 -7.19 4.50 30.53
C LEU A 254 -6.39 4.79 31.80
N SER A 255 -6.95 5.63 32.68
CA SER A 255 -6.41 5.83 34.02
C SER A 255 -6.61 4.54 34.83
N ILE A 256 -5.51 3.84 35.06
CA ILE A 256 -5.50 2.65 35.89
C ILE A 256 -5.39 3.12 37.35
N ARG A 257 -6.49 3.01 38.10
CA ARG A 257 -6.49 3.25 39.55
C ARG A 257 -6.65 1.97 40.38
N ARG A 258 -7.27 0.92 39.84
CA ARG A 258 -7.54 -0.34 40.56
C ARG A 258 -6.96 -1.56 39.84
N ARG A 259 -6.45 -2.54 40.61
CA ARG A 259 -5.86 -3.79 40.10
C ARG A 259 -6.75 -4.54 39.12
N TYR A 260 -8.05 -4.65 39.40
CA TYR A 260 -9.03 -5.31 38.53
C TYR A 260 -9.19 -4.63 37.17
N GLN A 261 -8.95 -3.31 37.09
CA GLN A 261 -9.05 -2.56 35.83
C GLN A 261 -7.83 -2.77 34.92
N ILE A 262 -6.72 -3.32 35.45
CA ILE A 262 -5.47 -3.56 34.69
C ILE A 262 -5.53 -4.87 33.93
N GLN A 263 -6.16 -5.89 34.52
CA GLN A 263 -6.07 -7.26 34.01
C GLN A 263 -6.61 -7.35 32.57
N GLN A 264 -7.78 -6.77 32.30
CA GLN A 264 -8.38 -6.81 30.96
C GLN A 264 -7.54 -6.09 29.88
N PRO A 265 -7.12 -4.82 30.04
CA PRO A 265 -6.21 -4.17 29.09
C PRO A 265 -4.90 -4.93 28.89
N VAL A 266 -4.33 -5.51 29.95
CA VAL A 266 -3.10 -6.31 29.84
C VAL A 266 -3.32 -7.61 29.07
N ILE A 267 -4.47 -8.27 29.23
CA ILE A 267 -4.85 -9.45 28.45
C ILE A 267 -5.00 -9.09 26.97
N HIS A 268 -5.77 -8.04 26.65
CA HIS A 268 -5.95 -7.59 25.26
C HIS A 268 -4.63 -7.12 24.62
N PHE A 269 -3.78 -6.43 25.37
CA PHE A 269 -2.44 -6.04 24.93
C PHE A 269 -1.57 -7.26 24.63
N THR A 270 -1.60 -8.27 25.51
CA THR A 270 -0.86 -9.52 25.31
C THR A 270 -1.38 -10.26 24.08
N HIS A 271 -2.70 -10.33 23.88
CA HIS A 271 -3.31 -10.93 22.70
C HIS A 271 -2.86 -10.22 21.41
N MET A 272 -2.90 -8.89 21.39
CA MET A 272 -2.41 -8.10 20.26
C MET A 272 -0.91 -8.31 20.00
N HIS A 273 -0.12 -8.47 21.07
CA HIS A 273 1.31 -8.76 20.97
C HIS A 273 1.57 -10.15 20.38
N LEU A 274 0.79 -11.16 20.77
CA LEU A 274 0.87 -12.51 20.20
C LEU A 274 0.52 -12.50 18.71
N ILE A 275 -0.55 -11.81 18.33
CA ILE A 275 -0.93 -11.62 16.92
C ILE A 275 0.21 -10.95 16.16
N HIS A 276 0.72 -9.82 16.65
CA HIS A 276 1.82 -9.09 16.01
C HIS A 276 3.08 -9.95 15.87
N SER A 277 3.45 -10.72 16.91
CA SER A 277 4.60 -11.62 16.87
C SER A 277 4.44 -12.72 15.82
N ALA A 278 3.23 -13.24 15.62
CA ALA A 278 2.97 -14.28 14.62
C ALA A 278 3.16 -13.79 13.17
N VAL A 279 2.96 -12.50 12.92
CA VAL A 279 3.16 -11.89 11.58
C VAL A 279 4.42 -11.06 11.45
N GLN A 280 5.28 -11.04 12.46
CA GLN A 280 6.46 -10.18 12.43
C GLN A 280 7.38 -10.51 11.25
N SER A 281 7.62 -11.79 10.97
CA SER A 281 8.46 -12.24 9.85
C SER A 281 7.92 -11.80 8.47
N PRO A 282 6.66 -12.12 8.09
CA PRO A 282 6.11 -11.68 6.80
C PRO A 282 5.97 -10.16 6.70
N ILE A 283 5.58 -9.48 7.78
CA ILE A 283 5.54 -8.02 7.80
C ILE A 283 6.94 -7.46 7.58
N SER A 284 7.97 -8.06 8.16
CA SER A 284 9.34 -7.56 8.02
C SER A 284 9.87 -7.65 6.60
N ASN A 285 9.64 -8.80 5.95
CA ASN A 285 9.93 -8.99 4.53
C ASN A 285 9.15 -8.00 3.65
N GLY A 286 7.86 -7.82 3.96
CA GLY A 286 6.99 -6.89 3.26
C GLY A 286 7.45 -5.44 3.38
N VAL A 287 7.77 -4.98 4.60
CA VAL A 287 8.28 -3.63 4.85
C VAL A 287 9.59 -3.40 4.11
N PHE A 288 10.53 -4.36 4.15
CA PHE A 288 11.79 -4.25 3.43
C PHE A 288 11.57 -4.15 1.92
N GLY A 289 10.79 -5.06 1.33
CA GLY A 289 10.50 -5.06 -0.10
C GLY A 289 9.78 -3.78 -0.55
N LEU A 290 8.77 -3.34 0.21
CA LEU A 290 8.01 -2.11 -0.10
C LEU A 290 8.87 -0.85 0.03
N MET A 291 9.75 -0.76 1.03
CA MET A 291 10.64 0.38 1.19
C MET A 291 11.68 0.43 0.07
N THR A 292 12.29 -0.71 -0.29
CA THR A 292 13.28 -0.77 -1.38
C THR A 292 12.65 -0.42 -2.72
N MET A 293 11.50 -1.01 -3.06
CA MET A 293 10.82 -0.67 -4.32
C MET A 293 10.22 0.73 -4.32
N GLY A 294 9.68 1.18 -3.18
CA GLY A 294 9.19 2.53 -3.02
C GLY A 294 10.29 3.56 -3.26
N LEU A 295 11.51 3.30 -2.77
CA LEU A 295 12.68 4.14 -3.02
C LEU A 295 13.00 4.18 -4.52
N LEU A 296 13.17 3.02 -5.16
CA LEU A 296 13.48 2.92 -6.59
C LEU A 296 12.41 3.58 -7.48
N LEU A 297 11.13 3.39 -7.14
CA LEU A 297 10.02 4.01 -7.85
C LEU A 297 10.05 5.53 -7.70
N MET A 298 10.30 6.06 -6.50
CA MET A 298 10.38 7.51 -6.26
C MET A 298 11.57 8.15 -6.97
N LEU A 299 12.72 7.47 -6.99
CA LEU A 299 13.89 7.88 -7.76
C LEU A 299 13.56 7.97 -9.25
N ASN A 300 12.93 6.94 -9.81
CA ASN A 300 12.54 6.91 -11.22
C ASN A 300 11.50 8.00 -11.55
N ILE A 301 10.49 8.20 -10.69
CA ILE A 301 9.47 9.24 -10.90
C ILE A 301 10.10 10.64 -10.86
N ASN A 302 10.99 10.93 -9.91
CA ASN A 302 11.66 12.22 -9.82
C ASN A 302 12.57 12.49 -11.01
N TYR A 303 13.40 11.51 -11.37
CA TYR A 303 14.28 11.60 -12.53
C TYR A 303 13.47 11.82 -13.82
N SER A 304 12.40 11.04 -14.00
CA SER A 304 11.50 11.17 -15.15
C SER A 304 10.82 12.53 -15.17
N CYS A 305 10.30 13.01 -14.04
CA CYS A 305 9.71 14.34 -13.94
C CYS A 305 10.70 15.41 -14.46
N ILE A 306 11.92 15.45 -13.92
CA ILE A 306 12.91 16.46 -14.32
C ILE A 306 13.26 16.32 -15.81
N ARG A 307 13.52 15.11 -16.31
CA ARG A 307 13.92 14.90 -17.71
C ARG A 307 12.80 15.20 -18.72
N LEU A 308 11.58 14.76 -18.45
CA LEU A 308 10.44 14.97 -19.33
C LEU A 308 10.01 16.45 -19.35
N SER A 309 10.26 17.20 -18.26
CA SER A 309 10.01 18.65 -18.23
C SER A 309 10.86 19.41 -19.26
N VAL A 310 12.08 18.94 -19.49
CA VAL A 310 13.01 19.52 -20.47
C VAL A 310 12.58 19.16 -21.89
N ALA A 311 12.07 17.94 -22.08
CA ALA A 311 11.75 17.42 -23.41
C ALA A 311 10.38 17.86 -23.98
N LYS A 312 9.58 18.60 -23.21
CA LYS A 312 8.31 19.22 -23.64
C LYS A 312 7.25 18.25 -24.21
N ILE A 313 7.12 17.05 -23.65
CA ILE A 313 6.21 15.97 -24.11
C ILE A 313 4.73 16.24 -23.72
N GLY A 314 4.32 17.51 -23.67
CA GLY A 314 2.96 17.92 -23.37
C GLY A 314 2.43 17.42 -22.02
N HIS A 315 1.15 17.04 -21.99
CA HIS A 315 0.42 16.75 -20.74
C HIS A 315 0.82 15.46 -20.01
N TYR A 316 1.55 14.55 -20.66
CA TYR A 316 2.02 13.30 -20.05
C TYR A 316 2.93 13.56 -18.84
N TYR A 317 3.64 14.68 -18.85
CA TYR A 317 4.48 15.15 -17.75
C TYR A 317 3.74 15.23 -16.40
N TYR A 318 2.45 15.61 -16.38
CA TYR A 318 1.69 15.80 -15.13
C TYR A 318 1.44 14.51 -14.35
N LEU A 319 1.56 13.34 -14.99
CA LEU A 319 1.34 12.05 -14.32
C LEU A 319 2.42 11.74 -13.29
N TYR A 320 3.67 12.14 -13.54
CA TYR A 320 4.80 11.89 -12.64
C TYR A 320 4.67 12.63 -11.29
N PRO A 321 4.46 13.96 -11.23
CA PRO A 321 4.28 14.66 -9.96
C PRO A 321 3.03 14.19 -9.22
N ILE A 322 1.93 13.85 -9.92
CA ILE A 322 0.74 13.28 -9.27
C ILE A 322 1.09 11.93 -8.61
N THR A 323 1.75 11.04 -9.34
CA THR A 323 2.16 9.73 -8.81
C THR A 323 3.14 9.88 -7.65
N PHE A 324 4.09 10.81 -7.74
CA PHE A 324 5.00 11.16 -6.65
C PHE A 324 4.23 11.58 -5.40
N VAL A 325 3.28 12.50 -5.52
CA VAL A 325 2.47 12.98 -4.40
C VAL A 325 1.68 11.83 -3.78
N VAL A 326 1.09 10.95 -4.58
CA VAL A 326 0.35 9.79 -4.08
C VAL A 326 1.26 8.84 -3.29
N VAL A 327 2.38 8.41 -3.88
CA VAL A 327 3.33 7.50 -3.23
C VAL A 327 3.94 8.12 -1.97
N MET A 328 4.33 9.40 -2.04
CA MET A 328 4.86 10.14 -0.91
C MET A 328 3.83 10.28 0.22
N THR A 329 2.57 10.53 -0.12
CA THR A 329 1.48 10.59 0.86
C THR A 329 1.31 9.25 1.57
N ILE A 330 1.38 8.13 0.85
CA ILE A 330 1.33 6.79 1.46
C ILE A 330 2.49 6.60 2.44
N VAL A 331 3.72 6.96 2.05
CA VAL A 331 4.90 6.89 2.94
C VAL A 331 4.72 7.75 4.19
N LEU A 332 4.29 9.00 4.01
CA LEU A 332 4.07 9.96 5.11
C LEU A 332 2.87 9.60 6.00
N LEU A 333 1.94 8.77 5.53
CA LEU A 333 0.84 8.27 6.35
C LEU A 333 1.24 7.02 7.13
N LEU A 334 1.89 6.05 6.49
CA LEU A 334 2.18 4.74 7.08
C LEU A 334 3.40 4.79 8.02
N LEU A 335 4.51 5.39 7.59
CA LEU A 335 5.75 5.34 8.33
C LEU A 335 5.66 6.08 9.69
N PRO A 336 5.14 7.32 9.76
CA PRO A 336 4.95 8.00 11.05
C PRO A 336 3.90 7.31 11.94
N CYS A 337 2.94 6.59 11.36
CA CYS A 337 1.97 5.82 12.13
C CYS A 337 2.64 4.67 12.87
N ALA A 338 3.51 3.91 12.19
CA ALA A 338 4.32 2.85 12.78
C ALA A 338 5.23 3.37 13.90
N ILE A 339 5.92 4.49 13.67
CA ILE A 339 6.79 5.15 14.68
C ILE A 339 5.97 5.55 15.92
N LYS A 340 4.82 6.19 15.72
CA LYS A 340 3.93 6.62 16.83
C LYS A 340 3.41 5.45 17.65
N ILE A 341 3.11 4.30 17.03
CA ILE A 341 2.71 3.08 17.75
C ILE A 341 3.83 2.64 18.68
N HIS A 342 5.07 2.59 18.19
CA HIS A 342 6.22 2.20 19.00
C HIS A 342 6.40 3.11 20.23
N GLU A 343 6.43 4.43 20.01
CA GLU A 343 6.64 5.42 21.06
C GLU A 343 5.51 5.43 22.09
N ARG A 344 4.26 5.42 21.63
CA ARG A 344 3.10 5.40 22.53
C ARG A 344 3.05 4.12 23.33
N THR A 345 3.42 2.98 22.74
CA THR A 345 3.46 1.72 23.48
C THR A 345 4.57 1.71 24.53
N LYS A 346 5.73 2.31 24.24
CA LYS A 346 6.81 2.48 25.22
C LYS A 346 6.36 3.34 26.42
N LEU A 347 5.67 4.45 26.14
CA LEU A 347 5.11 5.33 27.18
C LEU A 347 3.99 4.63 27.97
N LEU A 348 3.10 3.92 27.27
CA LEU A 348 2.01 3.13 27.87
C LEU A 348 2.54 2.15 28.91
N LEU A 349 3.51 1.30 28.52
CA LEU A 349 4.09 0.29 29.39
C LEU A 349 4.81 0.92 30.60
N LYS A 350 5.48 2.06 30.40
CA LYS A 350 6.12 2.83 31.49
C LYS A 350 5.06 3.37 32.47
N ASN A 351 3.98 3.95 31.96
CA ASN A 351 2.89 4.50 32.78
C ASN A 351 2.18 3.40 33.56
N TRP A 352 1.85 2.29 32.92
CA TRP A 352 1.25 1.13 33.58
C TRP A 352 2.17 0.57 34.68
N ALA A 353 3.48 0.46 34.42
CA ALA A 353 4.44 -0.02 35.41
C ALA A 353 4.57 0.90 36.63
N ASN A 354 4.30 2.20 36.47
CA ASN A 354 4.27 3.17 37.56
C ASN A 354 2.93 3.16 38.32
N GLN A 355 1.81 2.92 37.63
CA GLN A 355 0.45 2.92 38.21
C GLN A 355 0.12 1.64 39.01
N VAL A 356 0.81 0.53 38.75
CA VAL A 356 0.61 -0.76 39.46
C VAL A 356 0.97 -0.72 40.96
N GLY A 357 1.66 0.32 41.44
CA GLY A 357 2.05 0.46 42.84
C GLY A 357 3.11 -0.57 43.28
N ASN A 358 2.91 -1.18 44.46
CA ASN A 358 3.85 -2.12 45.08
C ASN A 358 3.70 -3.59 44.63
N ASP A 359 2.79 -3.89 43.68
CA ASP A 359 2.63 -5.26 43.18
C ASP A 359 3.83 -5.68 42.31
N LYS A 360 4.80 -6.33 42.96
CA LYS A 360 6.06 -6.78 42.35
C LYS A 360 5.83 -7.72 41.17
N TYR A 361 4.79 -8.56 41.23
CA TYR A 361 4.48 -9.51 40.16
C TYR A 361 4.01 -8.79 38.89
N PHE A 362 3.01 -7.92 39.00
CA PHE A 362 2.51 -7.16 37.84
C PHE A 362 3.56 -6.21 37.28
N LYS A 363 4.35 -5.56 38.14
CA LYS A 363 5.44 -4.69 37.70
C LYS A 363 6.50 -5.45 36.91
N ARG A 364 6.85 -6.68 37.35
CA ARG A 364 7.78 -7.56 36.61
C ARG A 364 7.19 -7.99 35.27
N LYS A 365 5.91 -8.37 35.25
CA LYS A 365 5.19 -8.75 34.02
C LYS A 365 5.17 -7.61 33.00
N LEU A 366 4.76 -6.40 33.41
CA LEU A 366 4.74 -5.22 32.53
C LEU A 366 6.12 -4.83 32.03
N LYS A 367 7.16 -4.89 32.88
CA LYS A 367 8.55 -4.64 32.46
C LYS A 367 9.07 -5.67 31.46
N SER A 368 8.55 -6.90 31.49
CA SER A 368 8.92 -7.94 30.52
C SER A 368 8.22 -7.79 29.17
N MET A 369 7.12 -7.03 29.10
CA MET A 369 6.43 -6.76 27.85
C MET A 369 7.25 -5.85 26.95
N ARG A 370 7.36 -6.22 25.68
CA ARG A 370 8.08 -5.43 24.68
C ARG A 370 7.10 -4.48 23.98
N PRO A 371 7.51 -3.23 23.71
CA PRO A 371 6.70 -2.33 22.89
C PRO A 371 6.59 -2.89 21.45
N PHE A 372 5.48 -2.59 20.78
CA PHE A 372 5.33 -2.90 19.36
C PHE A 372 6.47 -2.27 18.56
N ARG A 373 7.09 -3.06 17.69
CA ARG A 373 8.20 -2.65 16.83
C ARG A 373 8.01 -3.26 15.46
N TYR A 374 8.13 -2.43 14.43
CA TYR A 374 8.19 -2.87 13.04
C TYR A 374 9.64 -2.94 12.63
N TYR A 375 9.99 -4.04 11.97
CA TYR A 375 11.34 -4.31 11.49
C TYR A 375 11.32 -4.41 9.98
N ALA A 376 12.39 -4.03 9.31
CA ALA A 376 12.63 -4.35 7.92
C ALA A 376 13.77 -5.37 7.83
N GLY A 377 13.53 -6.48 7.16
CA GLY A 377 14.42 -7.62 7.15
C GLY A 377 14.05 -8.64 6.10
N ILE A 378 14.90 -9.66 5.94
CA ILE A 378 14.65 -10.82 5.08
C ILE A 378 14.83 -12.08 5.92
N ASN A 379 13.83 -12.96 5.96
CA ASN A 379 13.91 -14.27 6.62
C ASN A 379 14.42 -14.18 8.07
N ASP A 380 13.81 -13.30 8.87
CA ASP A 380 14.15 -13.02 10.27
C ASP A 380 15.52 -12.34 10.51
N PHE A 381 16.30 -12.06 9.46
CA PHE A 381 17.44 -11.16 9.52
C PHE A 381 16.97 -9.70 9.42
N TYR A 382 16.98 -8.99 10.54
CA TYR A 382 16.53 -7.60 10.63
C TYR A 382 17.67 -6.63 10.29
N PHE A 383 17.51 -5.83 9.23
CA PHE A 383 18.49 -4.82 8.84
C PHE A 383 18.30 -3.51 9.61
N TYR A 384 17.06 -3.06 9.75
CA TYR A 384 16.72 -1.85 10.49
C TYR A 384 15.34 -1.96 11.14
N HIS A 385 15.11 -1.15 12.17
CA HIS A 385 13.82 -1.02 12.82
C HIS A 385 13.24 0.37 12.55
N THR A 386 11.92 0.48 12.55
CA THR A 386 11.23 1.72 12.26
C THR A 386 11.41 2.73 13.42
N ASP A 387 12.31 3.69 13.22
CA ASP A 387 12.61 4.81 14.12
C ASP A 387 12.31 6.17 13.45
N ARG A 388 12.27 7.26 14.23
CA ARG A 388 12.20 8.65 13.78
C ARG A 388 13.26 8.98 12.73
N SER A 389 14.49 8.49 12.89
CA SER A 389 15.59 8.73 11.95
C SER A 389 15.32 8.14 10.57
N LEU A 390 14.59 7.02 10.49
CA LEU A 390 14.34 6.28 9.26
C LEU A 390 13.59 7.12 8.21
N LEU A 391 12.64 7.95 8.63
CA LEU A 391 11.92 8.84 7.70
C LEU A 391 12.88 9.83 7.04
N THR A 392 13.70 10.52 7.83
CA THR A 392 14.66 11.49 7.32
C THR A 392 15.68 10.83 6.41
N THR A 393 16.24 9.68 6.81
CA THR A 393 17.17 8.90 5.98
C THR A 393 16.53 8.50 4.66
N TYR A 394 15.29 8.00 4.69
CA TYR A 394 14.57 7.58 3.49
C TYR A 394 14.35 8.74 2.50
N LEU A 395 13.96 9.92 2.99
CA LEU A 395 13.79 11.11 2.15
C LEU A 395 15.11 11.63 1.59
N MET A 396 16.17 11.63 2.40
CA MET A 396 17.51 11.99 1.93
C MET A 396 18.02 11.02 0.87
N SER A 397 17.75 9.71 1.01
CA SER A 397 18.10 8.71 -0.01
C SER A 397 17.38 8.97 -1.34
N ILE A 398 16.11 9.42 -1.32
CA ILE A 398 15.40 9.82 -2.55
C ILE A 398 16.08 11.02 -3.20
N VAL A 399 16.39 12.07 -2.44
CA VAL A 399 16.99 13.29 -3.00
C VAL A 399 18.41 13.03 -3.53
N ASN A 400 19.24 12.36 -2.75
CA ASN A 400 20.61 12.04 -3.13
C ASN A 400 20.64 11.11 -4.35
N GLY A 401 19.86 10.03 -4.33
CA GLY A 401 19.80 9.11 -5.47
C GLY A 401 19.26 9.78 -6.74
N THR A 402 18.31 10.70 -6.61
CA THR A 402 17.82 11.47 -7.78
C THR A 402 18.93 12.33 -8.34
N THR A 403 19.71 12.99 -7.47
CA THR A 403 20.85 13.82 -7.86
C THR A 403 21.92 12.98 -8.57
N ASP A 404 22.28 11.82 -8.02
CA ASP A 404 23.25 10.91 -8.61
C ASP A 404 22.79 10.41 -10.00
N MET A 405 21.52 10.07 -10.16
CA MET A 405 20.96 9.70 -11.46
C MET A 405 21.04 10.84 -12.48
N LEU A 406 20.76 12.08 -12.06
CA LEU A 406 20.85 13.26 -12.94
C LEU A 406 22.29 13.58 -13.37
N LEU A 407 23.26 13.38 -12.48
CA LEU A 407 24.68 13.59 -12.78
C LEU A 407 25.26 12.49 -13.68
N THR A 408 24.79 11.25 -13.51
CA THR A 408 25.28 10.09 -14.26
C THR A 408 24.76 10.08 -15.70
N PHE A 409 23.46 10.34 -15.88
CA PHE A 409 22.82 10.32 -17.20
C PHE A 409 22.61 11.75 -17.68
N LYS A 410 23.57 12.30 -18.45
CA LYS A 410 23.53 13.67 -18.99
C LYS A 410 22.67 13.79 -20.24
#